data_AF-A0A517TJM8-F1
#
_entry.id   AF-A0A517TJM8-F1
#
_cell.length_a   1.000
_cell.length_b   1.000
_cell.length_c   1.000
_cell.angle_alpha   90.00
_cell.angle_beta   90.00
_cell.angle_gamma   90.00
#
_symmetry.space_group_name_H-M   'P 1'
#
loop_
_entity.id
_entity.type
_entity.pdbx_description
1 polymer ?
#
loop_
_entity_poly.entity_id
_entity_poly.type
_entity_poly.pdbx_seq_one_letter_code
_entity_poly.pdbx_strand_id
1 'polypeptide(L)'
;MPVKNCTSAIVPATKLNDYLLNPAHPVGGPKARWFLARGFHASKPELLRDALLAIVRSSEDFTEEMTLYGAKHLVRGELECPDDSRRSILTIWITETGAAAPRLVTAYPTR
;
A
#
# COMPACT_ATOMS: atom_id res chain seq x y z
N MET A 1 -8.56 1.63 16.64
CA MET A 1 -8.88 0.35 15.95
C MET A 1 -8.50 0.47 14.48
N PRO A 2 -7.81 -0.50 13.88
CA PRO A 2 -7.44 -0.50 12.47
C PRO A 2 -8.63 -0.64 11.51
N VAL A 3 -8.36 -0.55 10.20
CA VAL A 3 -9.36 -0.77 9.13
C VAL A 3 -10.08 -2.11 9.31
N LYS A 4 -11.40 -2.12 9.12
CA LYS A 4 -12.23 -3.34 9.20
C LYS A 4 -11.71 -4.43 8.25
N ASN A 5 -11.65 -5.67 8.72
CA ASN A 5 -11.19 -6.84 7.96
C ASN A 5 -9.75 -6.73 7.40
N CYS A 6 -8.90 -5.86 7.97
CA CYS A 6 -7.50 -5.69 7.54
C CYS A 6 -6.65 -6.97 7.59
N THR A 7 -7.01 -7.95 8.42
CA THR A 7 -6.33 -9.26 8.45
C THR A 7 -6.45 -10.00 7.12
N SER A 8 -7.56 -9.82 6.42
CA SER A 8 -7.84 -10.38 5.09
C SER A 8 -7.45 -9.43 3.95
N ALA A 9 -6.73 -8.35 4.23
CA ALA A 9 -6.33 -7.37 3.21
C ALA A 9 -5.53 -8.01 2.07
N ILE A 10 -5.75 -7.51 0.85
CA ILE A 10 -5.18 -8.05 -0.38
C ILE A 10 -4.34 -6.99 -1.07
N VAL A 11 -3.11 -7.36 -1.41
CA VAL A 11 -2.23 -6.58 -2.28
C VAL A 11 -2.10 -7.33 -3.61
N PRO A 12 -2.78 -6.87 -4.69
CA PRO A 12 -2.69 -7.52 -6.00
C PRO A 12 -1.26 -7.52 -6.53
N ALA A 13 -0.80 -8.62 -7.12
CA ALA A 13 0.54 -8.72 -7.69
C ALA A 13 0.81 -7.64 -8.77
N THR A 14 -0.20 -7.30 -9.56
CA THR A 14 -0.14 -6.23 -10.57
C THR A 14 0.10 -4.85 -9.95
N LYS A 15 -0.38 -4.60 -8.72
CA LYS A 15 -0.10 -3.34 -8.00
C LYS A 15 1.35 -3.24 -7.54
N LEU A 16 2.03 -4.36 -7.37
CA LEU A 16 3.46 -4.41 -7.06
C LEU A 16 4.27 -4.31 -8.34
N ASN A 17 4.21 -5.35 -9.18
CA ASN A 17 5.14 -5.54 -10.30
C ASN A 17 4.88 -4.57 -11.45
N ASP A 18 3.63 -4.25 -11.74
CA ASP A 18 3.30 -3.42 -12.89
C ASP A 18 3.23 -1.93 -12.52
N TYR A 19 3.18 -1.60 -11.21
CA TYR A 19 2.93 -0.25 -10.73
C TYR A 19 3.93 0.25 -9.65
N LEU A 20 3.91 -0.29 -8.42
CA LEU A 20 4.74 0.22 -7.31
C LEU A 20 6.23 -0.14 -7.40
N LEU A 21 6.60 -1.10 -8.25
CA LEU A 21 7.98 -1.52 -8.50
C LEU A 21 8.35 -1.36 -9.99
N ASN A 22 7.49 -0.70 -10.78
CA ASN A 22 7.72 -0.43 -12.20
C ASN A 22 8.06 1.05 -12.43
N PRO A 23 9.35 1.41 -12.59
CA PRO A 23 9.75 2.80 -12.82
C PRO A 23 9.33 3.31 -14.20
N ALA A 24 9.00 2.43 -15.15
CA ALA A 24 8.53 2.77 -16.49
C ALA A 24 7.01 3.01 -16.56
N HIS A 25 6.25 2.75 -15.48
CA HIS A 25 4.81 2.99 -15.49
C HIS A 25 4.53 4.50 -15.65
N PRO A 26 3.66 4.93 -16.59
CA PRO A 26 3.48 6.35 -16.94
C PRO A 26 3.07 7.23 -15.76
N VAL A 27 2.17 6.73 -14.90
CA VAL A 27 1.68 7.45 -13.70
C VAL A 27 2.39 7.03 -12.39
N GLY A 28 2.71 5.74 -12.24
CA GLY A 28 3.33 5.14 -11.05
C GLY A 28 4.85 5.31 -10.95
N GLY A 29 5.53 5.65 -12.05
CA GLY A 29 7.00 5.69 -12.12
C GLY A 29 7.69 6.48 -11.01
N PRO A 30 7.23 7.70 -10.63
CA PRO A 30 7.80 8.43 -9.50
C PRO A 30 7.69 7.69 -8.16
N LYS A 31 6.57 6.99 -7.90
CA LYS A 31 6.38 6.19 -6.68
C LYS A 31 7.30 4.98 -6.71
N ALA A 32 7.38 4.29 -7.85
CA ALA A 32 8.26 3.15 -8.03
C ALA A 32 9.73 3.53 -7.78
N ARG A 33 10.21 4.63 -8.36
CA ARG A 33 11.57 5.13 -8.10
C ARG A 33 11.84 5.37 -6.62
N TRP A 34 10.85 5.87 -5.88
CA TRP A 34 10.99 6.06 -4.43
C TRP A 34 11.14 4.72 -3.69
N PHE A 35 10.28 3.73 -3.97
CA PHE A 35 10.38 2.41 -3.33
C PHE A 35 11.68 1.68 -3.72
N LEU A 36 12.08 1.74 -4.98
CA LEU A 36 13.34 1.16 -5.45
C LEU A 36 14.55 1.79 -4.75
N ALA A 37 14.53 3.11 -4.53
CA ALA A 37 15.59 3.80 -3.79
C ALA A 37 15.68 3.40 -2.31
N ARG A 38 14.61 2.79 -1.76
CA ARG A 38 14.55 2.23 -0.40
C ARG A 38 14.94 0.75 -0.32
N GLY A 39 15.44 0.18 -1.42
CA GLY A 39 15.90 -1.21 -1.48
C GLY A 39 14.82 -2.24 -1.83
N PHE A 40 13.57 -1.82 -2.09
CA PHE A 40 12.58 -2.72 -2.66
C PHE A 40 12.93 -3.04 -4.12
N HIS A 41 12.54 -4.22 -4.61
CA HIS A 41 12.86 -4.65 -5.97
C HIS A 41 11.80 -5.57 -6.57
N ALA A 42 11.58 -5.50 -7.89
CA ALA A 42 10.60 -6.32 -8.61
C ALA A 42 10.91 -7.84 -8.58
N SER A 43 12.14 -8.23 -8.24
CA SER A 43 12.51 -9.64 -8.04
C SER A 43 12.13 -10.18 -6.65
N LYS A 44 11.76 -9.30 -5.71
CA LYS A 44 11.33 -9.63 -4.35
C LYS A 44 10.10 -8.80 -3.94
N PRO A 45 9.00 -8.82 -4.73
CA PRO A 45 7.84 -7.97 -4.50
C PRO A 45 7.12 -8.29 -3.18
N GLU A 46 7.28 -9.50 -2.65
CA GLU A 46 6.76 -9.94 -1.37
C GLU A 46 7.23 -9.06 -0.19
N LEU A 47 8.44 -8.50 -0.25
CA LEU A 47 8.91 -7.60 0.81
C LEU A 47 8.04 -6.33 0.91
N LEU A 48 7.72 -5.73 -0.23
CA LEU A 48 6.83 -4.56 -0.25
C LEU A 48 5.41 -4.96 0.11
N ARG A 49 4.94 -6.12 -0.38
CA ARG A 49 3.61 -6.66 -0.04
C ARG A 49 3.43 -6.77 1.46
N ASP A 50 4.37 -7.42 2.14
CA ASP A 50 4.27 -7.76 3.55
C ASP A 50 4.39 -6.51 4.42
N ALA A 51 5.24 -5.56 4.03
CA ALA A 51 5.35 -4.26 4.70
C ALA A 51 4.06 -3.42 4.56
N LEU A 52 3.42 -3.40 3.39
CA LEU A 52 2.12 -2.72 3.20
C LEU A 52 0.99 -3.38 3.99
N LEU A 53 0.98 -4.72 4.06
CA LEU A 53 0.02 -5.47 4.87
C LEU A 53 0.21 -5.22 6.36
N ALA A 54 1.45 -5.09 6.83
CA ALA A 54 1.73 -4.73 8.21
C ALA A 54 1.07 -3.38 8.56
N ILE A 55 1.25 -2.35 7.72
CA ILE A 55 0.68 -1.01 7.94
C ILE A 55 -0.85 -1.06 8.10
N VAL A 56 -1.58 -1.69 7.17
CA VAL A 56 -3.05 -1.71 7.24
C VAL A 56 -3.58 -2.53 8.42
N ARG A 57 -2.81 -3.51 8.90
CA ARG A 57 -3.18 -4.39 10.03
C ARG A 57 -2.89 -3.78 11.39
N SER A 58 -1.90 -2.88 11.49
CA SER A 58 -1.47 -2.32 12.77
C SER A 58 -1.80 -0.84 12.95
N SER A 59 -1.95 -0.07 11.87
CA SER A 59 -2.16 1.37 11.97
C SER A 59 -3.58 1.72 12.43
N GLU A 60 -3.66 2.67 13.35
CA GLU A 60 -4.91 3.30 13.79
C GLU A 60 -5.11 4.70 13.19
N ASP A 61 -4.10 5.24 12.50
CA ASP A 61 -4.21 6.52 11.77
C ASP A 61 -4.73 6.25 10.36
N PHE A 62 -6.05 6.31 10.21
CA PHE A 62 -6.68 6.26 8.91
C PHE A 62 -7.92 7.14 8.82
N THR A 63 -8.29 7.44 7.58
CA THR A 63 -9.57 8.08 7.23
C THR A 63 -10.35 7.17 6.30
N GLU A 64 -11.65 7.04 6.54
CA GLU A 64 -12.58 6.30 5.68
C GLU A 64 -13.44 7.28 4.87
N GLU A 65 -13.52 7.06 3.56
CA GLU A 65 -14.34 7.82 2.62
C GLU A 65 -15.28 6.88 1.88
N MET A 66 -16.59 7.08 2.04
CA MET A 66 -17.59 6.31 1.29
C MET A 66 -17.68 6.81 -0.15
N THR A 67 -17.60 5.88 -1.10
CA THR A 67 -17.71 6.16 -2.54
C THR A 67 -18.76 5.24 -3.17
N LEU A 68 -19.15 5.53 -4.41
CA LEU A 68 -20.02 4.66 -5.21
C LEU A 68 -19.42 3.26 -5.47
N TYR A 69 -18.11 3.09 -5.30
CA TYR A 69 -17.42 1.82 -5.51
C TYR A 69 -17.15 1.04 -4.21
N GLY A 70 -17.45 1.62 -3.05
CA GLY A 70 -17.17 1.06 -1.73
C GLY A 70 -16.48 2.05 -0.79
N ALA A 71 -16.01 1.54 0.34
CA ALA A 71 -15.31 2.33 1.36
C ALA A 71 -13.82 2.43 1.04
N LYS A 72 -13.31 3.64 0.86
CA LYS A 72 -11.90 3.91 0.62
C LYS A 72 -11.21 4.26 1.93
N HIS A 73 -10.06 3.66 2.20
CA HIS A 73 -9.30 3.84 3.43
C HIS A 73 -7.94 4.46 3.12
N LEU A 74 -7.68 5.64 3.68
CA LEU A 74 -6.40 6.32 3.61
C LEU A 74 -5.66 6.03 4.92
N VAL A 75 -4.70 5.12 4.91
CA VAL A 75 -4.02 4.62 6.11
C VAL A 75 -2.58 5.13 6.10
N ARG A 76 -2.22 5.90 7.15
CA ARG A 76 -0.85 6.36 7.37
C ARG A 76 -0.09 5.33 8.19
N GLY A 77 1.19 5.17 7.93
CA GLY A 77 2.02 4.29 8.74
C GLY A 77 3.50 4.38 8.39
N GLU A 78 4.31 3.77 9.25
CA GLU A 78 5.74 3.62 9.02
C GLU A 78 6.01 2.37 8.20
N LEU A 79 6.73 2.55 7.09
CA LEU A 79 7.23 1.49 6.24
C LEU A 79 8.66 1.14 6.67
N GLU A 80 8.86 -0.10 7.12
CA GLU A 80 10.19 -0.67 7.28
C GLU A 80 10.76 -1.02 5.91
N CYS A 81 11.87 -0.39 5.55
CA CYS A 81 12.50 -0.50 4.24
C CYS A 81 13.68 -1.47 4.27
N PRO A 82 13.98 -2.17 3.16
CA PRO A 82 15.16 -3.03 3.06
C PRO A 82 16.52 -2.33 3.24
N ASP A 83 16.56 -1.00 3.12
CA ASP A 83 17.74 -0.18 3.41
C ASP A 83 17.88 0.19 4.91
N ASP A 84 17.21 -0.57 5.79
CA ASP A 84 17.10 -0.37 7.24
C ASP A 84 16.48 0.97 7.66
N SER A 85 15.98 1.76 6.71
CA SER A 85 15.29 3.01 7.01
C SER A 85 13.82 2.79 7.34
N ARG A 86 13.27 3.71 8.14
CA ARG A 86 11.83 3.82 8.39
C ARG A 86 11.29 5.08 7.74
N ARG A 87 10.18 4.96 7.03
CA ARG A 87 9.59 6.04 6.25
C ARG A 87 8.09 6.10 6.44
N SER A 88 7.60 7.28 6.79
CA SER A 88 6.16 7.53 6.78
C SER A 88 5.62 7.49 5.34
N ILE A 89 4.59 6.68 5.13
CA ILE A 89 3.88 6.59 3.86
C ILE A 89 2.37 6.69 4.08
N LEU A 90 1.64 6.99 3.00
CA LEU A 90 0.21 6.83 2.92
C LEU A 90 -0.10 5.65 2.00
N THR A 91 -0.93 4.74 2.49
CA THR A 91 -1.48 3.62 1.72
C THR A 91 -2.97 3.86 1.51
N ILE A 92 -3.45 3.59 0.31
CA ILE A 92 -4.86 3.73 -0.04
C ILE A 92 -5.41 2.34 -0.34
N TRP A 93 -6.49 1.99 0.34
CA TRP A 93 -7.21 0.73 0.19
C TRP A 93 -8.66 1.00 -0.19
N ILE A 94 -9.32 0.00 -0.75
CA ILE A 94 -10.76 0.03 -0.99
C ILE A 94 -11.38 -1.30 -0.56
N THR A 95 -12.43 -1.23 0.24
CA THR A 95 -13.36 -2.33 0.46
C THR A 95 -14.52 -2.13 -0.50
N GLU A 96 -14.52 -2.89 -1.59
CA GLU A 96 -15.53 -2.78 -2.64
C GLU A 96 -16.92 -3.16 -2.11
N THR A 97 -17.98 -2.59 -2.69
CA THR A 97 -19.37 -2.91 -2.30
C THR A 97 -19.63 -4.42 -2.43
N GLY A 98 -20.02 -5.06 -1.32
CA GLY A 98 -20.24 -6.52 -1.27
C GLY A 98 -18.98 -7.35 -1.02
N ALA A 99 -17.78 -6.75 -1.03
CA ALA A 99 -16.54 -7.40 -0.63
C ALA A 99 -16.29 -7.23 0.88
N ALA A 100 -15.69 -8.24 1.50
CA ALA A 100 -15.27 -8.17 2.90
C ALA A 100 -13.84 -7.62 3.06
N ALA A 101 -12.95 -7.94 2.12
CA ALA A 101 -11.52 -7.67 2.24
C ALA A 101 -11.13 -6.33 1.60
N PRO A 102 -10.37 -5.47 2.30
CA PRO A 102 -9.79 -4.28 1.69
C PRO A 102 -8.69 -4.66 0.70
N ARG A 103 -8.71 -4.04 -0.49
CA ARG A 103 -7.73 -4.24 -1.56
C ARG A 103 -6.88 -3.00 -1.75
N LEU A 104 -5.57 -3.18 -1.91
CA LEU A 104 -4.65 -2.07 -2.18
C LEU A 104 -5.00 -1.36 -3.49
N VAL A 105 -5.09 -0.03 -3.43
CA VAL A 105 -5.23 0.86 -4.58
C VAL A 105 -3.87 1.44 -4.98
N THR A 106 -3.13 2.02 -4.03
CA THR A 106 -1.79 2.64 -4.23
C THR A 106 -1.11 2.89 -2.88
N ALA A 107 0.21 3.15 -2.90
CA ALA A 107 0.97 3.66 -1.75
C ALA A 107 1.99 4.72 -2.21
N TYR A 108 2.32 5.70 -1.36
CA TYR A 108 3.31 6.73 -1.65
C TYR A 108 3.85 7.41 -0.37
N PRO A 109 5.07 7.98 -0.38
CA PRO A 109 5.64 8.69 0.76
C PRO A 109 4.82 9.93 1.16
N THR A 110 4.74 10.24 2.46
CA THR A 110 3.95 11.38 2.95
C THR A 110 4.71 12.69 3.04
N ARG A 111 6.05 12.69 3.05
CA ARG A 111 6.94 13.87 2.89
C ARG A 111 8.30 13.43 2.37
#